data_AF-A0A9Q4DWW4-F1
#
_entry.id   AF-A0A9Q4DWW4-F1
#
_cell.length_a   1.000
_cell.length_b   1.000
_cell.length_c   1.000
_cell.angle_alpha   90.00
_cell.angle_beta   90.00
_cell.angle_gamma   90.00
#
_symmetry.space_group_name_H-M   'P 1'
#
loop_
_entity.id
_entity.type
_entity.pdbx_description
1 polymer ?
#
loop_
_entity_poly.entity_id
_entity_poly.type
_entity_poly.pdbx_seq_one_letter_code
_entity_poly.pdbx_strand_id
1 'polypeptide(L)'
;YDILRTVFVHQQLQKPRQVVLAERKTKVHYEDISHADQDRQKEHIEGYKQDVQRQGFNLAKDMLFKVAVFRLDADQLYLVWSNHHIMM
;
A
#
# COMPACT_ATOMS: atom_id res chain seq x y z
N TYR A 1 13.19 -7.06 6.67
CA TYR A 1 13.83 -5.94 5.95
C TYR A 1 13.48 -4.63 6.62
N ASP A 2 14.49 -3.80 6.89
CA ASP A 2 14.33 -2.56 7.68
C ASP A 2 13.55 -1.47 6.96
N ILE A 3 13.59 -1.48 5.63
CA ILE A 3 12.93 -0.47 4.80
C ILE A 3 11.41 -0.46 4.95
N LEU A 4 10.78 -1.62 5.19
CA LEU A 4 9.32 -1.74 5.36
C LEU A 4 8.81 -1.14 6.69
N ARG A 5 9.71 -0.97 7.67
CA ARG A 5 9.43 -0.39 9.00
C ARG A 5 10.07 1.00 9.16
N THR A 6 10.52 1.59 8.06
CA THR A 6 11.16 2.90 8.03
C THR A 6 10.14 4.03 7.85
N VAL A 7 10.37 5.16 8.53
CA VAL A 7 9.68 6.44 8.33
C VAL A 7 10.70 7.57 8.15
N PHE A 8 10.29 8.67 7.52
CA PHE A 8 11.11 9.86 7.34
C PHE A 8 10.49 11.02 8.13
N VAL A 9 11.19 11.48 9.15
CA VAL A 9 10.76 12.58 10.03
C VAL A 9 11.56 13.82 9.65
N HIS A 10 10.85 14.91 9.39
CA HIS A 10 11.45 16.19 9.02
C HIS A 10 10.94 17.38 9.84
N GLN A 11 9.80 17.23 10.54
CA GLN A 11 9.25 18.29 11.38
C GLN A 11 10.16 18.51 12.61
N GLN A 12 10.46 19.78 12.91
CA GLN A 12 11.25 20.20 14.08
C GLN A 12 12.69 19.66 14.13
N LEU A 13 13.25 19.29 12.97
CA LEU A 13 14.63 18.80 12.85
C LEU A 13 15.42 19.67 11.88
N GLN A 14 16.69 19.94 12.21
CA GLN A 14 17.62 20.67 11.34
C GLN A 14 17.93 19.92 10.03
N LYS A 15 17.80 18.59 10.03
CA LYS A 15 17.95 17.72 8.86
C LYS A 15 16.90 16.60 8.93
N PRO A 16 16.30 16.18 7.79
CA PRO A 16 15.45 15.00 7.76
C PRO A 16 16.18 13.77 8.30
N ARG A 17 15.44 12.90 9.00
CA ARG A 17 15.97 11.66 9.58
C ARG A 17 15.17 10.47 9.08
N GLN A 18 15.88 9.43 8.70
CA GLN A 18 15.34 8.11 8.46
C GLN A 18 15.34 7.34 9.78
N VAL A 19 14.17 6.88 10.22
CA VAL A 19 13.99 6.17 11.49
C VAL A 19 13.45 4.79 11.20
N VAL A 20 14.17 3.77 11.68
CA VAL A 20 13.75 2.38 11.55
C VAL A 20 13.03 1.96 12.84
N LEU A 21 11.72 1.75 12.76
CA LEU A 21 10.89 1.41 13.93
C LEU A 21 11.15 -0.02 14.37
N ALA A 22 11.25 -0.30 15.69
CA ALA A 22 11.52 -1.64 16.22
C ALA A 22 10.54 -2.69 15.68
N GLU A 23 9.24 -2.38 15.71
CA GLU A 23 8.18 -3.19 15.12
C GLU A 23 7.17 -2.33 14.38
N ARG A 24 6.55 -2.91 13.36
CA ARG A 24 5.46 -2.27 12.63
C ARG A 24 4.47 -3.31 12.11
N LYS A 25 3.22 -3.20 12.53
CA LYS A 25 2.12 -4.03 12.01
C LYS A 25 1.61 -3.45 10.70
N THR A 26 1.27 -4.33 9.77
CA THR A 26 0.58 -3.98 8.52
C THR A 26 -0.64 -4.86 8.34
N LYS A 27 -1.57 -4.38 7.53
CA LYS A 27 -2.72 -5.15 7.07
C LYS A 27 -2.65 -5.23 5.57
N VAL A 28 -2.76 -6.45 5.04
CA VAL A 28 -3.00 -6.66 3.62
C VAL A 28 -4.49 -6.46 3.39
N HIS A 29 -4.85 -5.56 2.47
CA HIS A 29 -6.25 -5.47 2.05
C HIS A 29 -6.59 -6.76 1.29
N TYR A 30 -7.67 -7.44 1.67
CA TYR A 30 -8.15 -8.60 0.96
C TYR A 30 -9.62 -8.39 0.65
N GLU A 31 -9.99 -8.62 -0.60
CA GLU A 31 -11.36 -8.47 -1.06
C GLU A 31 -11.72 -9.54 -2.06
N ASP A 32 -12.93 -10.07 -1.95
CA ASP A 32 -13.45 -11.06 -2.86
C ASP A 32 -14.45 -10.43 -3.83
N ILE A 33 -14.04 -10.30 -5.08
CA ILE A 33 -14.83 -9.72 -6.17
C ILE A 33 -15.20 -10.77 -7.22
N SER A 34 -15.03 -12.06 -6.91
CA SER A 34 -15.32 -13.16 -7.85
C SER A 34 -16.80 -13.28 -8.22
N HIS A 35 -17.68 -12.62 -7.48
CA HIS A 35 -19.12 -12.57 -7.72
C HIS A 35 -19.51 -11.55 -8.81
N ALA A 36 -18.62 -10.62 -9.16
CA ALA A 36 -18.85 -9.61 -10.20
C ALA A 36 -18.39 -10.11 -11.58
N ASP A 37 -18.96 -9.55 -12.64
CA ASP A 37 -18.48 -9.76 -14.01
C ASP A 37 -17.10 -9.10 -14.23
N GLN A 38 -16.40 -9.54 -15.28
CA GLN A 38 -15.02 -9.12 -15.53
C GLN A 38 -14.84 -7.61 -15.71
N ASP A 39 -15.82 -6.92 -16.29
CA ASP A 39 -15.72 -5.48 -16.53
C ASP A 39 -15.86 -4.71 -15.22
N ARG A 40 -16.81 -5.11 -14.37
CA ARG A 40 -16.94 -4.56 -13.01
C ARG A 40 -15.74 -4.86 -12.13
N GLN A 41 -15.17 -6.06 -12.22
CA GLN A 41 -13.94 -6.40 -11.48
C GLN A 41 -12.78 -5.47 -11.85
N LYS A 42 -12.60 -5.21 -13.16
CA LYS A 42 -11.56 -4.28 -13.65
C LYS A 42 -11.81 -2.85 -13.17
N GLU A 43 -13.05 -2.36 -13.30
CA GLU A 43 -13.41 -1.02 -12.84
C GLU A 43 -13.14 -0.84 -11.34
N HIS A 44 -13.50 -1.83 -10.53
CA HIS A 44 -13.25 -1.82 -9.09
C HIS A 44 -11.77 -1.77 -8.75
N ILE A 45 -10.95 -2.60 -9.41
CA ILE A 45 -9.50 -2.62 -9.21
C ILE A 45 -8.87 -1.29 -9.64
N GLU A 46 -9.29 -0.70 -10.76
CA GLU A 46 -8.78 0.60 -11.21
C GLU A 46 -9.20 1.73 -10.25
N GLY A 47 -10.43 1.71 -9.74
CA GLY A 47 -10.88 2.62 -8.69
C GLY A 47 -10.01 2.51 -7.44
N TYR A 48 -9.72 1.28 -6.99
CA TYR A 48 -8.82 1.05 -5.87
C TYR A 48 -7.42 1.62 -6.11
N LYS A 49 -6.83 1.40 -7.30
CA LYS A 49 -5.51 1.95 -7.65
C LYS A 49 -5.50 3.47 -7.61
N GLN A 50 -6.52 4.12 -8.17
CA GLN A 50 -6.66 5.58 -8.15
C GLN A 50 -6.81 6.13 -6.73
N ASP A 51 -7.56 5.44 -5.88
CA ASP A 51 -7.73 5.81 -4.48
C ASP A 51 -6.42 5.69 -3.69
N VAL A 52 -5.67 4.60 -3.89
CA VAL A 52 -4.33 4.44 -3.28
C VAL A 52 -3.38 5.54 -3.74
N GLN A 53 -3.39 5.87 -5.03
CA GLN A 53 -2.56 6.95 -5.59
C GLN A 53 -2.95 8.31 -5.01
N ARG A 54 -4.24 8.61 -4.91
CA ARG A 54 -4.77 9.87 -4.37
C ARG A 54 -4.48 10.02 -2.88
N GLN A 55 -4.59 8.95 -2.10
CA GLN A 55 -4.22 8.96 -0.68
C GLN A 55 -2.71 9.19 -0.48
N GLY A 56 -1.88 8.68 -1.40
CA GLY A 56 -0.43 8.80 -1.30
C GLY A 56 0.13 8.16 -0.03
N PHE A 57 1.25 8.70 0.46
CA PHE A 57 1.92 8.26 1.68
C PHE A 57 2.32 9.45 2.54
N ASN A 58 1.96 9.42 3.81
CA ASN A 58 2.57 10.28 4.81
C ASN A 58 3.91 9.71 5.25
N LEU A 59 5.02 10.31 4.79
CA LEU A 59 6.38 9.82 5.06
C LEU A 59 6.72 9.65 6.54
N ALA A 60 6.10 10.42 7.43
CA ALA A 60 6.37 10.39 8.85
C ALA A 60 5.54 9.35 9.62
N LYS A 61 4.41 8.90 9.05
CA LYS A 61 3.38 8.12 9.78
C LYS A 61 2.95 6.83 9.09
N ASP A 62 2.98 6.78 7.77
CA ASP A 62 2.42 5.67 7.00
C ASP A 62 3.45 4.60 6.73
N MET A 63 2.97 3.38 6.52
CA MET A 63 3.81 2.35 5.92
C MET A 63 3.99 2.72 4.46
N LEU A 64 5.24 2.83 4.01
CA LEU A 64 5.58 3.27 2.66
C LEU A 64 5.39 2.17 1.61
N PHE A 65 4.72 1.09 2.00
CA PHE A 65 4.33 -0.04 1.19
C PHE A 65 2.88 -0.41 1.52
N LYS A 66 2.00 -0.36 0.52
CA LYS A 66 0.59 -0.78 0.60
C LYS A 66 0.39 -1.97 -0.33
N VAL A 67 -0.40 -2.94 0.10
CA VAL A 67 -0.69 -4.15 -0.68
C VAL A 67 -2.17 -4.55 -0.52
N ALA A 68 -2.75 -4.96 -1.63
CA ALA A 68 -4.10 -5.49 -1.74
C ALA A 68 -4.13 -6.74 -2.59
N VAL A 69 -4.98 -7.68 -2.20
CA VAL A 69 -5.26 -8.92 -2.91
C VAL A 69 -6.75 -8.95 -3.22
N PHE A 70 -7.08 -9.09 -4.50
CA PHE A 70 -8.45 -9.26 -4.96
C PHE A 70 -8.62 -10.69 -5.46
N ARG A 71 -9.63 -11.41 -4.95
CA ARG A 71 -10.02 -12.70 -5.54
C ARG A 71 -10.95 -12.45 -6.72
N LEU A 72 -10.55 -12.94 -7.90
CA LEU A 72 -11.30 -12.82 -9.15
C LEU A 72 -12.10 -14.10 -9.46
N ASP A 73 -11.61 -15.25 -9.01
CA ASP A 73 -12.24 -16.57 -9.12
C ASP A 73 -11.67 -17.51 -8.04
N ALA A 74 -12.12 -18.75 -7.97
CA ALA A 74 -11.64 -19.77 -7.03
C ALA A 74 -10.11 -19.91 -7.03
N ASP A 75 -9.50 -19.89 -8.23
CA ASP A 75 -8.06 -20.09 -8.42
C ASP A 75 -7.36 -18.84 -9.01
N GLN A 76 -8.02 -17.68 -8.97
CA GLN A 76 -7.46 -16.44 -9.54
C GLN A 76 -7.41 -15.32 -8.50
N LEU A 77 -6.20 -14.87 -8.20
CA LEU A 77 -5.92 -13.72 -7.34
C LEU A 77 -5.22 -12.63 -8.13
N TYR A 78 -5.58 -11.39 -7.84
CA TYR A 78 -4.97 -10.20 -8.41
C TYR A 78 -4.31 -9.38 -7.31
N LEU A 79 -2.99 -9.20 -7.41
CA LEU A 79 -2.20 -8.46 -6.43
C LEU A 79 -1.99 -7.02 -6.92
N VAL A 80 -2.38 -6.06 -6.10
CA VAL A 80 -2.02 -4.64 -6.28
C VAL A 80 -1.05 -4.27 -5.18
N TRP A 81 0.08 -3.67 -5.54
CA TRP A 81 0.98 -3.05 -4.57
C TRP A 81 1.32 -1.62 -4.98
N SER A 82 1.58 -0.79 -3.99
CA SER A 82 2.08 0.56 -4.16
C SER A 82 3.19 0.81 -3.15
N ASN A 83 4.25 1.47 -3.57
CA ASN A 83 5.37 1.79 -2.70
C ASN A 83 5.82 3.23 -2.93
N HIS A 84 6.34 3.87 -1.89
CA HIS A 84 6.97 5.17 -2.04
C HIS A 84 8.41 4.97 -2.54
N HIS A 85 8.76 5.62 -3.66
CA HIS A 85 10.07 5.50 -4.32
C HIS A 85 11.27 5.85 -3.43
N ILE A 86 11.06 6.62 -2.35
CA ILE A 86 12.08 6.93 -1.33
C ILE A 86 12.62 5.69 -0.58
N MET A 87 11.93 4.55 -0.71
CA MET A 87 12.40 3.27 -0.17
C MET A 87 13.45 2.57 -1.05
N MET A 88 13.67 3.06 -2.28
CA MET A 88 14.62 2.49 -3.25
C MET A 88 15.91 3.29 -3.31
#